data_AF-A0A4P2PT99-F1
#
_entry.id   AF-A0A4P2PT99-F1
#
_cell.length_a   1.000
_cell.length_b   1.000
_cell.length_c   1.000
_cell.angle_alpha   90.00
_cell.angle_beta   90.00
_cell.angle_gamma   90.00
#
_symmetry.space_group_name_H-M   'P 1'
#
loop_
_entity.id
_entity.type
_entity.pdbx_description
1 polymer ?
#
loop_
_entity_poly.entity_id
_entity_poly.type
_entity_poly.pdbx_seq_one_letter_code
_entity_poly.pdbx_strand_id
1 'polypeptide(L)' 'MQCMHCRGEMRRSHAPFSVDRNGYHVRWDAIPAWVCEQCGEPCFEAAEVARIQRALGALDRETEAA' A
#
# COMPACT_ATOMS: atom_id res chain seq x y z
N MET A 1 -2.22 3.16 -17.67
CA MET A 1 -3.27 3.52 -16.68
C MET A 1 -3.17 5.02 -16.42
N GLN A 2 -4.28 5.73 -16.18
CA GLN A 2 -4.25 7.15 -15.81
C GLN A 2 -4.39 7.33 -14.29
N CYS A 3 -3.63 8.26 -13.73
CA CYS A 3 -3.69 8.59 -12.32
C CYS A 3 -5.07 9.17 -11.97
N MET A 4 -5.72 8.61 -10.95
CA MET A 4 -7.03 9.07 -10.47
C MET A 4 -6.99 10.48 -9.87
N HIS A 5 -5.82 10.95 -9.43
CA HIS A 5 -5.65 12.26 -8.80
C HIS A 5 -5.36 13.38 -9.81
N CYS A 6 -4.34 13.21 -10.67
CA CYS A 6 -3.87 14.27 -11.57
C CYS A 6 -4.13 14.00 -13.06
N ARG A 7 -4.66 12.82 -13.42
CA ARG A 7 -4.81 12.32 -14.81
C ARG A 7 -3.50 12.08 -15.57
N GLY A 8 -2.35 12.15 -14.90
CA GLY A 8 -1.05 11.83 -15.48
C GLY A 8 -0.88 10.35 -15.82
N GLU A 9 0.14 10.04 -16.63
CA GLU A 9 0.50 8.67 -16.96
C GLU A 9 1.03 7.92 -15.73
N MET A 10 0.69 6.64 -15.64
CA MET A 10 1.18 5.75 -14.59
C MET A 10 2.04 4.64 -15.16
N ARG A 11 3.13 4.34 -14.44
CA ARG A 11 4.10 3.31 -14.80
C ARG A 11 4.23 2.25 -13.71
N ARG A 12 4.49 1.01 -14.11
CA ARG A 12 4.83 -0.08 -13.19
C ARG A 12 6.14 0.23 -12.45
N SER A 13 6.09 0.21 -11.13
CA SER A 13 7.23 0.42 -10.25
C SER A 13 6.94 -0.20 -8.87
N HIS A 14 7.61 0.30 -7.84
CA HIS A 14 7.34 -0.01 -6.43
C HIS A 14 7.07 1.28 -5.66
N ALA A 15 6.25 1.19 -4.62
CA ALA A 15 5.96 2.28 -3.72
C ALA A 15 5.98 1.82 -2.26
N PRO A 16 6.37 2.69 -1.32
CA PRO A 16 6.26 2.38 0.10
C PRO A 16 4.78 2.40 0.53
N PHE A 17 4.46 1.60 1.53
CA PHE A 17 3.18 1.64 2.23
C PHE A 17 3.45 1.58 3.73
N SER A 18 2.86 2.49 4.49
CA SER A 18 2.93 2.51 5.94
C SER A 18 1.55 2.70 6.56
N VAL A 19 1.34 2.06 7.70
CA VAL A 19 0.11 2.23 8.49
C VAL A 19 0.44 2.22 9.98
N ASP A 20 -0.22 3.12 10.69
CA ASP A 20 -0.23 3.21 12.15
C ASP A 20 -1.63 2.83 12.62
N ARG A 21 -1.79 1.70 13.31
CA ARG A 21 -3.07 1.31 13.91
C ARG A 21 -2.88 0.29 15.03
N ASN A 22 -3.86 0.20 15.93
CA ASN A 22 -3.91 -0.81 16.99
C ASN A 22 -2.61 -0.90 17.81
N GLY A 23 -1.91 0.21 18.02
CA GLY A 23 -0.67 0.26 18.80
C GLY A 23 0.58 -0.21 18.06
N TYR A 24 0.50 -0.58 16.78
CA TYR A 24 1.64 -0.94 15.95
C TYR A 24 1.85 0.03 14.78
N HIS A 25 3.10 0.12 14.33
CA HIS A 25 3.52 0.74 13.08
C HIS A 25 4.08 -0.33 12.16
N VAL A 26 3.59 -0.38 10.92
CA VAL A 26 4.14 -1.26 9.89
C VAL A 26 4.50 -0.44 8.67
N ARG A 27 5.68 -0.72 8.11
CA ARG A 27 6.16 -0.14 6.87
C ARG A 27 6.70 -1.22 5.95
N TRP A 28 6.23 -1.21 4.72
CA TRP A 28 6.88 -1.89 3.60
C TRP A 28 7.54 -0.84 2.72
N ASP A 29 8.81 -1.03 2.41
CA ASP A 29 9.56 -0.04 1.62
C ASP A 29 9.28 -0.13 0.12
N ALA A 30 8.94 -1.32 -0.38
CA ALA A 30 8.77 -1.55 -1.82
C ALA A 30 7.68 -2.60 -2.10
N ILE A 31 6.45 -2.14 -2.31
CA ILE A 31 5.34 -2.97 -2.78
C ILE A 31 5.10 -2.67 -4.28
N PRO A 32 4.92 -3.68 -5.14
CA PRO A 32 4.57 -3.46 -6.54
C PRO A 32 3.34 -2.55 -6.69
N ALA A 33 3.45 -1.54 -7.53
CA ALA A 33 2.37 -0.58 -7.76
C ALA A 33 2.47 0.04 -9.15
N TRP A 34 1.38 0.68 -9.56
CA TRP A 34 1.44 1.74 -10.57
C TRP A 34 1.80 3.04 -9.86
N VAL A 35 2.85 3.74 -10.29
CA VAL A 35 3.24 5.03 -9.74
C VAL A 35 3.03 6.08 -10.82
N CYS A 36 2.32 7.16 -10.50
CA CYS A 36 2.16 8.26 -11.41
C CYS A 36 3.51 8.96 -11.64
N GLU A 37 3.92 9.10 -12.90
CA GLU A 37 5.19 9.76 -13.23
C GLU A 37 5.16 11.28 -12.99
N GLN A 38 3.96 11.86 -12.82
CA GLN A 38 3.78 13.30 -12.59
C GLN A 38 3.67 13.68 -11.11
N CYS A 39 2.82 12.99 -10.32
CA CYS A 39 2.60 13.35 -8.91
C CYS A 39 3.15 12.34 -7.90
N GLY A 40 3.65 11.18 -8.36
CA GLY A 40 4.17 10.13 -7.49
C GLY A 40 3.10 9.28 -6.79
N GLU A 41 1.81 9.51 -7.05
CA GLU A 41 0.72 8.77 -6.41
C GLU A 41 0.80 7.27 -6.74
N PRO A 42 0.86 6.40 -5.71
CA PRO A 42 0.83 4.96 -5.91
C PRO A 42 -0.60 4.43 -6.06
N CYS A 43 -0.79 3.46 -6.95
CA CYS A 43 -2.00 2.66 -7.05
C CYS A 43 -1.61 1.18 -6.96
N PHE A 44 -1.95 0.57 -5.83
CA PHE A 44 -1.71 -0.85 -5.58
C PHE A 44 -2.81 -1.69 -6.23
N GLU A 45 -2.44 -2.80 -6.85
CA GLU A 45 -3.41 -3.70 -7.44
C GLU A 45 -4.06 -4.60 -6.39
N ALA A 46 -5.17 -5.22 -6.77
CA ALA A 46 -5.96 -6.07 -5.88
C ALA A 46 -5.14 -7.19 -5.23
N ALA A 47 -4.13 -7.74 -5.92
CA ALA A 47 -3.28 -8.79 -5.38
C ALA A 47 -2.40 -8.27 -4.24
N GLU A 48 -1.79 -7.11 -4.39
CA GLU A 48 -0.97 -6.43 -3.40
C GLU A 48 -1.83 -5.96 -2.22
N VAL A 49 -3.00 -5.37 -2.48
CA VAL A 49 -3.96 -4.99 -1.44
C VAL A 49 -4.38 -6.20 -0.61
N ALA A 50 -4.69 -7.34 -1.23
CA ALA A 50 -5.06 -8.55 -0.52
C ALA A 50 -3.91 -9.10 0.37
N ARG A 51 -2.65 -8.96 -0.08
CA ARG A 51 -1.47 -9.34 0.71
C ARG A 51 -1.28 -8.42 1.91
N ILE A 52 -1.37 -7.10 1.70
CA ILE A 52 -1.30 -6.09 2.77
C ILE A 52 -2.39 -6.36 3.81
N GLN A 53 -3.64 -6.49 3.39
CA GLN A 53 -4.77 -6.73 4.30
C GLN A 53 -4.62 -8.03 5.10
N ARG A 54 -4.12 -9.10 4.47
CA ARG A 54 -3.87 -10.36 5.18
C ARG A 54 -2.80 -10.19 6.27
N ALA A 55 -1.70 -9.50 5.96
CA ALA A 55 -0.63 -9.26 6.91
C ALA A 55 -1.12 -8.40 8.09
N LEU A 56 -1.82 -7.30 7.81
CA LEU A 56 -2.37 -6.44 8.85
C LEU A 56 -3.42 -7.17 9.71
N GLY A 57 -4.27 -7.99 9.11
CA GLY A 57 -5.25 -8.79 9.87
C GLY A 57 -4.61 -9.88 10.75
N ALA A 58 -3.40 -10.34 10.44
CA ALA A 58 -2.64 -11.19 11.34
C ALA A 58 -2.10 -10.39 12.53
N LEU A 59 -1.53 -9.21 12.28
CA LEU A 59 -1.04 -8.32 13.33
C LEU A 59 -2.14 -7.86 14.27
N ASP A 60 -3.32 -7.53 13.74
CA ASP A 60 -4.47 -7.17 14.57
C ASP A 60 -4.83 -8.28 15.55
N ARG A 61 -4.88 -9.54 15.11
CA ARG A 61 -5.19 -10.67 16.00
C ARG A 61 -4.16 -10.87 17.10
N GLU A 62 -2.88 -10.64 16.81
CA GLU A 62 -1.82 -10.73 17.83
C GLU A 62 -1.83 -9.55 18.80
N THR A 63 -2.41 -8.41 18.40
CA THR A 63 -2.39 -7.18 19.19
C THR A 63 -3.69 -6.94 19.99
N GLU A 64 -4.85 -7.35 19.45
CA GLU A 64 -6.15 -7.28 20.13
C GLU A 64 -6.34 -8.40 21.18
N ALA A 65 -5.51 -9.45 21.15
CA ALA A 65 -5.55 -10.55 22.12
C ALA A 65 -4.87 -10.23 23.47
N ALA A 66 -4.55 -8.95 23.75
CA ALA A 66 -3.95 -8.47 24.99
C ALA A 66 -4.96 -7.77 25.91
#